data_AF-A0A1C6HL86-F1
#
_entry.id   AF-A0A1C6HL86-F1
#
_cell.length_a   1.000
_cell.length_b   1.000
_cell.length_c   1.000
_cell.angle_alpha   90.00
_cell.angle_beta   90.00
_cell.angle_gamma   90.00
#
_symmetry.space_group_name_H-M   'P 1'
#
loop_
_entity.id
_entity.type
_entity.pdbx_description
1 polymer ?
#
loop_
_entity_poly.entity_id
_entity_poly.type
_entity_poly.pdbx_seq_one_letter_code
_entity_poly.pdbx_strand_id
1 'polypeptide(L)' 'MVKPLKKSVSITLDTPVLEQIQALAEREDRSLSSYINLVLKAHLEDLEKKKQP' A
#
# COMPACT_ATOMS: atom_id res chain seq x y z
N MET A 1 20.11 -14.33 -12.75
CA MET A 1 19.92 -13.09 -11.97
C MET A 1 18.49 -13.07 -11.46
N VAL A 2 18.26 -13.01 -10.14
CA VAL A 2 16.89 -12.93 -9.60
C VAL A 2 16.36 -11.51 -9.80
N LYS A 3 15.14 -11.38 -10.34
CA LYS A 3 14.47 -10.07 -10.38
C LYS A 3 14.19 -9.64 -8.93
N PRO A 4 14.46 -8.37 -8.56
CA PRO A 4 14.10 -7.89 -7.24
C PRO A 4 12.59 -7.99 -7.02
N LEU A 5 12.19 -8.61 -5.90
CA LEU A 5 10.78 -8.87 -5.56
C LEU A 5 9.98 -7.60 -5.27
N LYS A 6 10.67 -6.49 -5.00
CA LYS A 6 10.08 -5.17 -4.74
C LYS A 6 10.87 -4.11 -5.51
N LYS A 7 10.16 -3.11 -6.05
CA LYS A 7 10.76 -1.91 -6.66
C LYS A 7 10.35 -0.69 -5.84
N SER A 8 11.29 0.23 -5.63
CA SER A 8 10.98 1.54 -5.06
C SER A 8 10.33 2.41 -6.14
N VAL A 9 9.31 3.16 -5.74
CA VAL A 9 8.60 4.12 -6.60
C VAL A 9 8.41 5.42 -5.84
N SER A 10 8.46 6.55 -6.54
CA SER A 10 8.11 7.85 -5.98
C SER A 10 6.66 8.15 -6.34
N ILE A 11 5.85 8.52 -5.35
CA ILE A 11 4.44 8.88 -5.52
C ILE A 11 4.16 10.19 -4.78
N THR A 12 3.18 10.94 -5.26
CA THR A 12 2.67 12.13 -4.58
C THR A 12 1.33 11.78 -3.96
N LEU A 13 1.15 12.14 -2.69
CA LEU A 13 -0.09 11.94 -1.93
C LEU A 13 -0.47 13.27 -1.28
N ASP A 14 -1.78 13.51 -1.12
CA ASP A 14 -2.25 14.64 -0.35
C ASP A 14 -1.73 14.53 1.10
N THR A 15 -1.24 15.64 1.65
CA THR A 15 -0.72 15.72 3.02
C THR A 15 -1.65 15.07 4.06
N PRO A 16 -2.98 15.37 4.11
CA PRO A 16 -3.86 14.77 5.12
C PRO A 16 -4.02 13.25 4.95
N VAL A 17 -3.80 12.72 3.74
CA VAL A 17 -3.83 11.27 3.48
C VAL A 17 -2.53 10.64 3.96
N LEU A 18 -1.38 11.27 3.66
CA LEU A 18 -0.07 10.79 4.10
C LEU A 18 0.01 10.69 5.63
N GLU A 19 -0.44 11.72 6.35
CA GLU A 19 -0.44 11.76 7.82
C GLU A 19 -1.26 10.61 8.44
N GLN A 20 -2.45 10.35 7.88
CA GLN A 20 -3.30 9.26 8.37
C GLN A 20 -2.68 7.88 8.12
N ILE A 21 -2.15 7.65 6.91
CA ILE A 21 -1.50 6.38 6.56
C ILE A 21 -0.25 6.16 7.43
N GLN A 22 0.51 7.22 7.71
CA GLN A 22 1.69 7.13 8.58
C GLN A 22 1.31 6.76 10.02
N ALA A 23 0.28 7.41 10.59
CA ALA A 23 -0.21 7.06 11.92
C ALA A 23 -0.75 5.62 11.99
N LEU A 24 -1.39 5.11 10.93
CA LEU A 24 -1.88 3.73 10.87
C LEU A 24 -0.73 2.73 10.77
N ALA A 25 0.31 3.04 9.99
CA ALA A 25 1.51 2.20 9.88
C ALA A 25 2.25 2.09 11.23
N GLU A 26 2.38 3.20 11.95
CA GLU A 26 3.01 3.25 13.28
C GLU A 26 2.21 2.43 14.32
N ARG A 27 0.87 2.54 14.31
CA ARG A 27 0.00 1.75 15.21
C ARG A 27 0.16 0.24 15.02
N GLU A 28 0.53 -0.20 13.82
CA GLU A 28 0.75 -1.61 13.50
C GLU A 28 2.22 -2.06 13.61
N ASP A 29 3.14 -1.19 14.04
CA ASP A 29 4.59 -1.44 14.05
C ASP A 29 5.13 -1.84 12.65
N ARG A 30 4.72 -1.08 11.62
CA ARG A 30 5.10 -1.31 10.22
C ARG A 30 5.69 -0.06 9.58
N SER A 31 6.53 -0.27 8.56
CA SER A 31 6.96 0.83 7.69
C SER A 31 5.81 1.35 6.83
N LEU A 32 5.84 2.64 6.49
CA LEU A 32 4.88 3.28 5.59
C LEU A 32 4.72 2.54 4.26
N SER A 33 5.84 2.14 3.63
CA SER A 33 5.81 1.39 2.37
C SER A 33 5.19 0.01 2.51
N SER A 34 5.36 -0.66 3.66
CA SER A 34 4.72 -1.94 3.94
C SER A 34 3.21 -1.78 4.09
N TYR A 35 2.77 -0.75 4.81
CA TYR A 35 1.36 -0.44 5.02
C TYR A 35 0.66 -0.06 3.70
N ILE A 36 1.24 0.83 2.91
CA ILE A 36 0.73 1.18 1.57
C ILE A 36 0.58 -0.07 0.71
N ASN A 37 1.58 -0.97 0.72
CA ASN A 37 1.53 -2.19 -0.07
C ASN A 37 0.43 -3.16 0.39
N LEU A 38 0.12 -3.22 1.70
CA LEU A 38 -1.00 -4.00 2.23
C LEU A 38 -2.34 -3.46 1.72
N VAL A 39 -2.56 -2.15 1.83
CA VAL A 39 -3.79 -1.48 1.38
C VAL A 39 -4.00 -1.66 -0.12
N LEU A 40 -2.95 -1.48 -0.92
CA LEU A 40 -3.03 -1.66 -2.37
C LEU A 40 -3.36 -3.10 -2.76
N LYS A 41 -2.82 -4.11 -2.05
CA LYS A 41 -3.18 -5.52 -2.29
C LYS A 41 -4.66 -5.78 -2.03
N ALA A 42 -5.17 -5.33 -0.89
CA ALA A 42 -6.58 -5.46 -0.54
C ALA A 42 -7.48 -4.77 -1.59
N HIS A 43 -7.11 -3.57 -2.03
CA HIS A 43 -7.82 -2.85 -3.08
C HIS A 43 -7.88 -3.63 -4.40
N LEU A 44 -6.75 -4.22 -4.83
CA LEU A 44 -6.69 -5.04 -6.04
C LEU A 44 -7.54 -6.30 -5.91
N GLU A 45 -7.49 -7.00 -4.77
CA GLU A 45 -8.32 -8.18 -4.51
C GLU A 45 -9.82 -7.86 -4.56
N ASP A 46 -10.24 -6.73 -4.01
CA ASP A 46 -11.63 -6.29 -4.05
C ASP A 46 -12.09 -5.94 -5.48
N LEU A 47 -11.22 -5.37 -6.30
CA LEU A 47 -11.51 -5.15 -7.72
C LEU A 47 -11.67 -6.46 -8.47
N GLU A 48 -10.83 -7.46 -8.20
CA GLU A 48 -10.94 -8.78 -8.83
C GLU A 48 -12.22 -9.51 -8.42
N LYS A 49 -12.64 -9.41 -7.15
CA LYS A 49 -13.92 -9.96 -6.68
C LYS A 49 -15.11 -9.28 -7.38
N LYS A 50 -15.06 -7.96 -7.58
CA LYS A 50 -16.13 -7.20 -8.26
C LYS A 50 -16.24 -7.49 -9.76
N LYS A 51 -15.18 -7.99 -10.39
CA LYS A 51 -15.16 -8.37 -11.81
C LYS A 51 -15.72 -9.76 -12.07
N GLN A 52 -15.85 -10.60 -11.04
CA GLN A 52 -16.43 -11.92 -11.17
C GLN A 52 -17.96 -11.80 -11.10
N PRO A 53 -18.70 -12.18 -12.17
CA PRO A 53 -20.16 -12.12 -12.20
C PRO A 53 -20.82 -13.13 -11.26
#